data_AF-A0A922SAQ3-F1
#
_entry.id   AF-A0A922SAQ3-F1
#
_cell.length_a   1.000
_cell.length_b   1.000
_cell.length_c   1.000
_cell.angle_alpha   90.00
_cell.angle_beta   90.00
_cell.angle_gamma   90.00
#
_symmetry.space_group_name_H-M   'P 1'
#
loop_
_entity.id
_entity.type
_entity.pdbx_description
1 polymer ?
#
loop_
_entity_poly.entity_id
_entity_poly.type
_entity_poly.pdbx_seq_one_letter_code
_entity_poly.pdbx_strand_id
1 'polypeptide(L)'
;MPALSELDDFDLCLKKPDAVYCIVDLELLEDDTPLYQFIKNFSSLTYKNYQHSKLHRGVCGSQHCGLNTTHADAGESTSEALRNCLNSSIHQGYGLQVDNLSVRYCKTQDDYIPPDVLDYVVGVLLLALLLVNLGCSAYYFLWPVEKEKANKFMLAFCVQTNWKALKHGGSAEGGIFKCFQALRFYTMVMILGLHSMIFIGYGYTANPEFIENSYDDFFKALLFNARVIVQIFFVMGGFLMAYKMLVYAESHPFTLKTVPMALVNRWLRLMPAVLVVMGLAMTWVPHMGSGPMWDAVVKRERDMCRMNWWQLVILSPNLFPFEHLCLPQACARKLGWLSPWSLDCLLLPQGTAEEMGSKRVNAHETPFPGFNSDRWWNCPNGLGSSPS
;
A
#
# COMPACT_ATOMS: atom_id res chain seq x y z
N MET A 1 -6.72 -24.52 -17.36
CA MET A 1 -5.54 -24.08 -16.60
C MET A 1 -5.86 -24.23 -15.12
N PRO A 2 -4.90 -24.61 -14.26
CA PRO A 2 -5.10 -24.59 -12.82
C PRO A 2 -5.49 -23.18 -12.34
N ALA A 3 -6.32 -23.09 -11.30
CA ALA A 3 -6.63 -21.81 -10.68
C ALA A 3 -5.36 -21.17 -10.11
N LEU A 4 -5.15 -19.88 -10.34
CA LEU A 4 -3.96 -19.14 -9.89
C LEU A 4 -3.84 -19.17 -8.37
N SER A 5 -4.92 -18.83 -7.67
CA SER A 5 -5.03 -18.87 -6.22
C SER A 5 -6.21 -19.73 -5.80
N GLU A 6 -5.98 -20.68 -4.90
CA GLU A 6 -7.03 -21.54 -4.35
C GLU A 6 -6.75 -21.77 -2.86
N LEU A 7 -7.69 -21.40 -2.01
CA LEU A 7 -7.53 -21.43 -0.57
C LEU A 7 -8.66 -22.25 0.05
N ASP A 8 -8.29 -23.23 0.88
CA ASP A 8 -9.18 -23.91 1.80
C ASP A 8 -9.76 -22.91 2.81
N ASP A 9 -10.95 -23.23 3.32
CA ASP A 9 -11.65 -22.42 4.31
C ASP A 9 -10.85 -22.37 5.63
N PHE A 10 -10.25 -21.20 5.88
CA PHE A 10 -9.37 -20.96 7.01
C PHE A 10 -10.08 -21.13 8.37
N ASP A 11 -11.28 -20.54 8.49
CA ASP A 11 -12.04 -20.56 9.74
C ASP A 11 -12.56 -21.96 10.05
N LEU A 12 -12.99 -22.69 9.02
CA LEU A 12 -13.42 -24.08 9.15
C LEU A 12 -12.25 -25.01 9.53
N CYS A 13 -11.07 -24.78 8.97
CA CYS A 13 -9.87 -25.57 9.28
C CYS A 13 -9.46 -25.39 10.74
N LEU A 14 -9.30 -24.14 11.21
CA LEU A 14 -8.82 -23.83 12.56
C LEU A 14 -9.88 -23.99 13.67
N LYS A 15 -11.11 -24.38 13.33
CA LYS A 15 -12.10 -24.81 14.33
C LYS A 15 -11.67 -26.07 15.07
N LYS A 16 -10.81 -26.90 14.46
CA LYS A 16 -10.23 -28.09 15.10
C LYS A 16 -8.91 -27.69 15.79
N PRO A 17 -8.72 -28.05 17.08
CA PRO A 17 -7.55 -27.60 17.86
C PRO A 17 -6.23 -28.13 17.30
N ASP A 18 -6.21 -29.35 16.75
CA ASP A 18 -5.01 -29.98 16.20
C ASP A 18 -4.76 -29.66 14.71
N ALA A 19 -5.51 -28.73 14.12
CA ALA A 19 -5.38 -28.41 12.71
C ALA A 19 -4.32 -27.33 12.44
N VAL A 20 -3.54 -27.56 11.38
CA VAL A 20 -2.57 -26.60 10.86
C VAL A 20 -3.03 -26.13 9.49
N TYR A 21 -3.08 -24.82 9.30
CA TYR A 21 -3.34 -24.18 8.03
C TYR A 21 -2.04 -23.60 7.47
N CYS A 22 -1.67 -23.96 6.24
CA CYS A 22 -0.43 -23.49 5.62
C CYS A 22 -0.72 -22.74 4.32
N ILE A 23 0.00 -21.65 4.10
CA ILE A 23 0.04 -20.93 2.82
C ILE A 23 1.33 -21.31 2.11
N VAL A 24 1.20 -21.80 0.88
CA VAL A 24 2.31 -22.28 0.06
C VAL A 24 2.27 -21.68 -1.34
N ASP A 25 3.46 -21.39 -1.86
CA ASP A 25 3.67 -20.93 -3.23
C ASP A 25 4.35 -22.07 -4.00
N LEU A 26 3.71 -22.53 -5.08
CA LEU A 26 4.17 -23.61 -5.94
C LEU A 26 4.69 -23.06 -7.26
N GLU A 27 5.77 -23.64 -7.77
CA GLU A 27 6.29 -23.38 -9.11
C GLU A 27 6.17 -24.65 -9.96
N LEU A 28 5.51 -24.52 -11.11
CA LEU A 28 5.31 -25.63 -12.04
C LEU A 28 6.63 -25.99 -12.73
N LEU A 29 6.85 -27.29 -12.93
CA LEU A 29 7.99 -27.81 -13.68
C LEU A 29 7.89 -27.43 -15.15
N GLU A 30 9.03 -27.03 -15.72
CA GLU A 30 9.13 -26.75 -17.14
C GLU A 30 9.05 -28.05 -17.96
N ASP A 31 7.84 -28.38 -18.43
CA ASP A 31 7.59 -29.59 -19.22
C ASP A 31 7.16 -29.26 -20.67
N ASP A 32 7.39 -30.18 -21.60
CA ASP A 32 6.93 -30.08 -23.00
C ASP A 32 5.44 -30.39 -23.19
N THR A 33 4.67 -30.44 -22.11
CA THR A 33 3.22 -30.65 -22.21
C THR A 33 2.56 -29.47 -22.93
N PRO A 34 1.54 -29.73 -23.79
CA PRO A 34 0.86 -28.67 -24.52
C PRO A 34 0.19 -27.66 -23.57
N LEU A 35 -0.22 -28.11 -22.38
CA LEU A 35 -0.79 -27.26 -21.34
C LEU A 35 0.25 -26.32 -20.72
N TYR A 36 1.46 -26.81 -20.40
CA TYR A 36 2.53 -25.96 -19.87
C TYR A 36 3.00 -24.93 -20.91
N GLN A 37 3.16 -25.33 -22.17
CA GLN A 37 3.53 -24.37 -23.23
C GLN A 37 2.47 -23.28 -23.41
N PHE A 38 1.18 -23.62 -23.29
CA PHE A 38 0.12 -22.62 -23.29
C PHE A 38 0.22 -21.66 -22.09
N ILE A 39 0.45 -22.20 -20.88
CA ILE A 39 0.64 -21.40 -19.65
C ILE A 39 1.83 -20.45 -19.81
N LYS A 40 2.96 -20.94 -20.31
CA LYS A 40 4.19 -20.16 -20.53
C LYS A 40 3.99 -19.04 -21.54
N ASN A 41 3.31 -19.32 -22.64
CA ASN A 41 3.00 -18.30 -23.66
C ASN A 41 2.02 -17.25 -23.12
N PHE A 42 0.95 -17.67 -22.43
CA PHE A 42 -0.02 -16.75 -21.84
C PHE A 42 0.62 -15.85 -20.76
N SER A 43 1.47 -16.43 -19.92
CA SER A 43 2.19 -15.73 -18.83
C SER A 43 3.33 -14.83 -19.33
N SER A 44 3.71 -14.93 -20.61
CA SER A 44 4.78 -14.07 -21.18
C SER A 44 4.38 -12.59 -21.24
N LEU A 45 3.07 -12.30 -21.28
CA LEU A 45 2.52 -10.94 -21.27
C LEU A 45 2.43 -10.36 -19.84
N THR A 46 3.59 -10.11 -19.23
CA THR A 46 3.72 -9.64 -17.82
C THR A 46 3.05 -8.30 -17.50
N TYR A 47 2.68 -7.49 -18.51
CA TYR A 47 2.00 -6.21 -18.27
C TYR A 47 0.49 -6.32 -18.10
N LYS A 48 -0.11 -7.45 -18.51
CA LYS A 48 -1.56 -7.68 -18.48
C LYS A 48 -1.91 -8.96 -17.73
N ASN A 49 -1.16 -10.04 -17.95
CA ASN A 49 -1.49 -11.36 -17.46
C ASN A 49 -0.64 -11.71 -16.24
N TYR A 50 -1.23 -12.47 -15.31
CA TYR A 50 -0.51 -13.02 -14.17
C TYR A 50 0.43 -14.16 -14.59
N GLN A 51 1.51 -14.38 -13.84
CA GLN A 51 2.34 -15.58 -13.99
C GLN A 51 1.60 -16.83 -13.51
N HIS A 52 0.94 -17.52 -14.42
CA HIS A 52 0.24 -18.77 -14.14
C HIS A 52 1.15 -19.98 -13.94
N SER A 53 2.47 -19.82 -14.10
CA SER A 53 3.47 -20.81 -13.68
C SER A 53 3.65 -20.88 -12.16
N LYS A 54 3.30 -19.81 -11.45
CA LYS A 54 3.35 -19.73 -9.99
C LYS A 54 1.94 -19.81 -9.43
N LEU A 55 1.68 -20.84 -8.65
CA LEU A 55 0.37 -21.11 -8.07
C LEU A 55 0.40 -20.84 -6.57
N HIS A 56 -0.64 -20.18 -6.07
CA HIS A 56 -0.81 -19.92 -4.65
C HIS A 56 -1.84 -20.89 -4.07
N ARG A 57 -1.50 -21.57 -2.98
CA ARG A 57 -2.41 -22.51 -2.31
C ARG A 57 -2.48 -22.25 -0.81
N GLY A 58 -3.69 -22.23 -0.28
CA GLY A 58 -3.95 -22.28 1.15
C GLY A 58 -4.54 -23.64 1.50
N VAL A 59 -3.85 -24.43 2.31
CA VAL A 59 -4.21 -25.83 2.54
C VAL A 59 -4.38 -26.09 4.02
N CYS A 60 -5.48 -26.78 4.36
CA CYS A 60 -5.68 -27.35 5.68
C CYS A 60 -4.87 -28.64 5.79
N GLY A 61 -3.60 -28.51 6.22
CA GLY A 61 -2.61 -29.56 6.17
C GLY A 61 -3.02 -30.86 6.86
N SER A 62 -3.71 -30.77 8.00
CA SER A 62 -4.16 -31.93 8.77
C SER A 62 -5.25 -32.75 8.08
N GLN A 63 -6.11 -32.13 7.26
CA GLN A 63 -7.23 -32.80 6.60
C GLN A 63 -6.89 -33.22 5.18
N HIS A 64 -6.27 -32.33 4.42
CA HIS A 64 -6.05 -32.52 2.99
C HIS A 64 -4.77 -33.33 2.71
N CYS A 65 -3.72 -33.11 3.51
CA CYS A 65 -2.41 -33.75 3.30
C CYS A 65 -1.95 -34.63 4.47
N GLY A 66 -2.81 -34.86 5.47
CA GLY A 66 -2.53 -35.75 6.60
C GLY A 66 -1.33 -35.32 7.46
N LEU A 67 -1.05 -34.02 7.56
CA LEU A 67 0.01 -33.51 8.42
C LEU A 67 -0.31 -33.81 9.89
N ASN A 68 0.56 -34.56 10.55
CA ASN A 68 0.49 -34.91 11.98
C ASN A 68 1.22 -33.91 12.90
N THR A 69 1.71 -32.80 12.35
CA THR A 69 2.41 -31.78 13.13
C THR A 69 1.39 -30.92 13.86
N THR A 70 1.43 -30.91 15.19
CA THR A 70 0.60 -30.02 16.05
C THR A 70 1.15 -28.60 16.14
N HIS A 71 2.35 -28.36 15.59
CA HIS A 71 3.04 -27.08 15.64
C HIS A 71 3.08 -26.44 14.26
N ALA A 72 3.01 -25.11 14.23
CA ALA A 72 3.18 -24.25 13.05
C ALA A 72 4.64 -24.23 12.54
N ASP A 73 5.33 -25.36 12.57
CA ASP A 73 6.72 -25.44 12.21
C ASP A 73 6.83 -25.54 10.69
N ALA A 74 7.23 -24.46 10.03
CA ALA A 74 7.48 -24.41 8.59
C ALA A 74 8.82 -25.07 8.21
N GLY A 75 9.10 -26.22 8.81
CA GLY A 75 10.34 -26.97 8.61
C GLY A 75 10.39 -27.66 7.25
N GLU A 76 11.59 -28.06 6.82
CA GLU A 76 11.84 -28.72 5.53
C GLU A 76 10.98 -29.98 5.34
N SER A 77 10.75 -30.76 6.40
CA SER A 77 9.90 -31.96 6.38
C SER A 77 8.42 -31.67 6.06
N THR A 78 7.88 -30.56 6.56
CA THR A 78 6.50 -30.14 6.26
C THR A 78 6.37 -29.67 4.81
N SER A 79 7.40 -28.99 4.30
CA SER A 79 7.44 -28.55 2.90
C SER A 79 7.45 -29.74 1.94
N GLU A 80 8.20 -30.80 2.25
CA GLU A 80 8.28 -31.99 1.41
C GLU A 80 6.97 -32.79 1.42
N ALA A 81 6.34 -32.94 2.59
CA ALA A 81 5.03 -33.59 2.71
C ALA A 81 3.95 -32.85 1.91
N LEU A 82 3.90 -31.52 2.02
CA LEU A 82 2.98 -30.68 1.25
C LEU A 82 3.28 -30.75 -0.25
N ARG A 83 4.57 -30.75 -0.64
CA ARG A 83 4.99 -30.86 -2.04
C ARG A 83 4.51 -32.17 -2.64
N ASN A 84 4.72 -33.30 -1.98
CA ASN A 84 4.30 -34.61 -2.48
C ASN A 84 2.78 -34.73 -2.61
N CYS A 85 2.04 -34.23 -1.60
CA CYS A 85 0.58 -34.18 -1.61
C CYS A 85 0.03 -33.34 -2.78
N LEU A 86 0.51 -32.10 -2.91
CA LEU A 86 0.04 -31.17 -3.92
C LEU A 86 0.50 -31.56 -5.32
N ASN A 87 1.71 -32.10 -5.46
CA ASN A 87 2.18 -32.64 -6.74
C ASN A 87 1.28 -33.78 -7.22
N SER A 88 0.91 -34.72 -6.34
CA SER A 88 -0.06 -35.77 -6.70
C SER A 88 -1.41 -35.21 -7.12
N SER A 89 -1.93 -34.20 -6.42
CA SER A 89 -3.21 -33.57 -6.76
C SER A 89 -3.18 -32.85 -8.11
N ILE A 90 -2.13 -32.07 -8.37
CA ILE A 90 -1.96 -31.31 -9.63
C ILE A 90 -1.69 -32.26 -10.81
N HIS A 91 -0.89 -33.30 -10.59
CA HIS A 91 -0.60 -34.31 -11.60
C HIS A 91 -1.86 -35.10 -11.98
N GLN A 92 -2.71 -35.49 -11.01
CA GLN A 92 -3.97 -36.18 -11.29
C GLN A 92 -4.99 -35.28 -12.00
N GLY A 93 -5.08 -34.00 -11.62
CA GLY A 93 -6.06 -33.08 -12.20
C GLY A 93 -5.68 -32.54 -13.57
N TYR A 94 -4.39 -32.25 -13.80
CA TYR A 94 -3.92 -31.50 -14.97
C TYR A 94 -2.76 -32.15 -15.73
N GLY A 95 -2.17 -33.24 -15.20
CA GLY A 95 -0.99 -33.87 -15.80
C GLY A 95 0.27 -33.01 -15.74
N LEU A 96 0.32 -32.03 -14.83
CA LEU A 96 1.46 -31.13 -14.61
C LEU A 96 2.24 -31.57 -13.37
N GLN A 97 3.54 -31.30 -13.35
CA GLN A 97 4.41 -31.54 -12.19
C GLN A 97 4.79 -30.24 -11.49
N VAL A 98 5.05 -30.33 -10.20
CA VAL A 98 5.57 -29.21 -9.38
C VAL A 98 7.09 -29.38 -9.23
N ASP A 99 7.84 -28.34 -9.59
CA ASP A 99 9.30 -28.30 -9.42
C ASP A 99 9.63 -27.97 -7.96
N ASN A 100 9.25 -26.77 -7.54
CA ASN A 100 9.56 -26.23 -6.22
C ASN A 100 8.29 -25.85 -5.44
N LEU A 101 8.32 -26.06 -4.12
CA LEU A 101 7.29 -25.61 -3.20
C LEU A 101 7.94 -24.83 -2.07
N SER A 102 7.50 -23.60 -1.87
CA SER A 102 7.93 -22.78 -0.74
C SER A 102 6.76 -22.56 0.23
N VAL A 103 6.99 -22.88 1.50
CA VAL A 103 6.02 -22.62 2.57
C VAL A 103 6.22 -21.18 3.05
N ARG A 104 5.18 -20.36 2.94
CA ARG A 104 5.27 -18.95 3.36
C ARG A 104 5.11 -18.82 4.87
N TYR A 105 4.08 -19.46 5.41
CA TYR A 105 3.86 -19.63 6.85
C TYR A 105 2.80 -20.72 7.09
N CYS A 106 2.83 -21.27 8.30
CA CYS A 106 1.77 -22.13 8.82
C CYS A 106 1.19 -21.51 10.10
N LYS A 107 -0.06 -21.82 10.38
CA LYS A 107 -0.87 -21.24 11.46
C LYS A 107 -1.63 -22.34 12.18
N THR A 108 -1.71 -22.22 13.50
CA THR A 108 -2.56 -23.03 14.39
C THR A 108 -3.57 -22.15 15.11
N GLN A 109 -4.53 -22.76 15.83
CA GLN A 109 -5.57 -22.03 16.57
C GLN A 109 -4.99 -21.10 17.65
N ASP A 110 -3.89 -21.49 18.30
CA ASP A 110 -3.27 -20.74 19.40
C ASP A 110 -2.28 -19.66 18.94
N ASP A 111 -2.11 -19.47 17.63
CA ASP A 111 -1.10 -18.56 17.09
C ASP A 111 -1.62 -17.11 16.98
N TYR A 112 -1.63 -16.43 18.13
CA TYR A 112 -1.96 -15.00 18.26
C TYR A 112 -0.69 -14.14 18.40
N ILE A 113 -0.75 -12.90 17.90
CA ILE A 113 0.32 -11.92 18.11
C ILE A 113 0.16 -11.36 19.52
N PRO A 114 1.13 -11.55 20.44
CA PRO A 114 1.07 -10.93 21.75
C PRO A 114 1.19 -9.41 21.63
N PRO A 115 0.44 -8.63 22.44
CA PRO A 115 0.57 -7.18 22.45
C PRO A 115 1.90 -6.75 23.05
N ASP A 116 2.62 -5.91 22.33
CA ASP A 116 3.89 -5.31 22.72
C ASP A 116 3.69 -4.04 23.55
N VAL A 117 4.76 -3.55 24.20
CA VAL A 117 4.77 -2.26 24.94
C VAL A 117 4.24 -1.10 24.08
N LEU A 118 4.58 -1.11 22.79
CA LEU A 118 4.17 -0.10 21.82
C LEU A 118 2.64 -0.07 21.62
N ASP A 119 1.99 -1.23 21.69
CA ASP A 119 0.54 -1.37 21.52
C ASP A 119 -0.18 -0.75 22.72
N TYR A 120 0.35 -0.98 23.93
CA TYR A 120 -0.14 -0.32 25.15
C TYR A 120 0.07 1.21 25.11
N VAL A 121 1.24 1.68 24.70
CA VAL A 121 1.54 3.13 24.61
C VAL A 121 0.59 3.83 23.64
N VAL A 122 0.44 3.30 22.42
CA VAL A 122 -0.48 3.86 21.42
C VAL A 122 -1.92 3.77 21.91
N GLY A 123 -2.32 2.66 22.54
CA GLY A 123 -3.65 2.48 23.12
C GLY A 123 -3.97 3.54 24.19
N VAL A 124 -3.06 3.78 25.13
CA VAL A 124 -3.22 4.79 26.18
C VAL A 124 -3.30 6.20 25.58
N LEU A 125 -2.48 6.52 24.59
CA LEU A 125 -2.51 7.83 23.90
C LEU A 125 -3.85 8.05 23.18
N LEU A 126 -4.37 7.05 22.48
CA LEU A 126 -5.66 7.13 21.79
C LEU A 126 -6.81 7.24 22.78
N LEU A 127 -6.76 6.48 23.89
CA LEU A 127 -7.76 6.56 24.95
C LEU A 127 -7.75 7.95 25.60
N ALA A 128 -6.57 8.50 25.90
CA ALA A 128 -6.44 9.86 26.45
C ALA A 128 -7.02 10.90 25.48
N LEU A 129 -6.71 10.80 24.18
CA LEU A 129 -7.29 11.68 23.15
C LEU A 129 -8.83 11.58 23.14
N LEU A 130 -9.37 10.37 23.20
CA LEU A 130 -10.81 10.13 23.20
C LEU A 130 -11.47 10.72 24.47
N LEU A 131 -10.87 10.50 25.64
CA LEU A 131 -11.35 11.06 26.91
C LEU A 131 -11.32 12.57 26.93
N VAL A 132 -10.29 13.22 26.38
CA VAL A 132 -10.24 14.68 26.25
C VAL A 132 -11.36 15.18 25.33
N ASN A 133 -11.58 14.54 24.19
CA ASN A 133 -12.66 14.93 23.26
C ASN A 133 -14.05 14.75 23.89
N LEU A 134 -14.29 13.64 24.59
CA LEU A 134 -15.55 13.42 25.32
C LEU A 134 -15.71 14.41 26.47
N GLY A 135 -14.66 14.64 27.27
CA GLY A 135 -14.68 15.58 28.39
C GLY A 135 -14.99 17.01 27.94
N CYS A 136 -14.31 17.50 26.91
CA CYS A 136 -14.58 18.82 26.34
C CYS A 136 -15.99 18.93 25.74
N SER A 137 -16.48 17.85 25.12
CA SER A 137 -17.83 17.82 24.56
C SER A 137 -18.93 17.78 25.63
N ALA A 138 -18.73 17.00 26.70
CA ALA A 138 -19.63 16.93 27.84
C ALA A 138 -19.66 18.24 28.63
N TYR A 139 -18.50 18.86 28.88
CA TYR A 139 -18.41 20.17 29.53
C TYR A 139 -19.20 21.24 28.75
N TYR A 140 -19.04 21.30 27.42
CA TYR A 140 -19.75 22.25 26.58
C TYR A 140 -21.27 21.98 26.53
N PHE A 141 -21.69 20.71 26.61
CA PHE A 141 -23.10 20.35 26.66
C PHE A 141 -23.76 20.71 27.99
N LEU A 142 -23.07 20.48 29.11
CA LEU A 142 -23.58 20.73 30.46
C LEU A 142 -23.49 22.21 30.85
N TRP A 143 -22.46 22.93 30.41
CA TRP A 143 -22.30 24.36 30.61
C TRP A 143 -22.13 25.05 29.25
N PRO A 144 -23.23 25.51 28.62
CA PRO A 144 -23.14 26.29 27.39
C PRO A 144 -22.49 27.65 27.69
N VAL A 145 -21.16 27.72 27.55
CA VAL A 145 -20.41 28.97 27.66
C VAL A 145 -20.55 29.75 26.35
N GLU A 146 -20.81 31.06 26.45
CA GLU A 146 -20.77 31.97 25.30
C GLU A 146 -19.43 31.82 24.56
N LYS A 147 -19.49 31.68 23.22
CA LYS A 147 -18.30 31.40 22.38
C LYS A 147 -17.14 32.39 22.59
N GLU A 148 -17.42 33.63 22.99
CA GLU A 148 -16.41 34.67 23.20
C GLU A 148 -15.60 34.51 24.50
N LYS A 149 -16.13 33.80 25.49
CA LYS A 149 -15.46 33.57 26.80
C LYS A 149 -14.89 32.16 26.95
N ALA A 150 -15.13 31.28 25.98
CA ALA A 150 -14.63 29.91 26.00
C ALA A 150 -13.15 29.83 25.59
N ASN A 151 -12.35 29.08 26.35
CA ASN A 151 -10.95 28.82 26.00
C ASN A 151 -10.83 28.16 24.62
N LYS A 152 -10.06 28.78 23.72
CA LYS A 152 -9.88 28.34 22.32
C LYS A 152 -9.41 26.87 22.20
N PHE A 153 -8.54 26.43 23.11
CA PHE A 153 -8.06 25.05 23.16
C PHE A 153 -9.16 24.04 23.48
N MET A 154 -10.04 24.35 24.43
CA MET A 154 -11.15 23.48 24.81
C MET A 154 -12.20 23.40 23.70
N LEU A 155 -12.42 24.51 22.98
CA LEU A 155 -13.30 24.53 21.82
C LEU A 155 -12.78 23.67 20.66
N ALA A 156 -11.44 23.57 20.51
CA ALA A 156 -10.81 22.75 19.46
C ALA A 156 -11.05 21.24 19.64
N PHE A 157 -11.21 20.77 20.88
CA PHE A 157 -11.52 19.36 21.19
C PHE A 157 -13.03 19.09 21.37
N CYS A 158 -13.88 20.09 21.15
CA CYS A 158 -15.34 19.93 21.24
C CYS A 158 -15.93 19.36 19.94
N VAL A 159 -16.44 18.13 19.99
CA VAL A 159 -16.99 17.42 18.82
C VAL A 159 -18.18 18.16 18.22
N GLN A 160 -19.06 18.75 19.05
CA GLN A 160 -20.26 19.44 18.57
C GLN A 160 -19.93 20.69 17.74
N THR A 161 -18.92 21.45 18.16
CA THR A 161 -18.47 22.65 17.44
C THR A 161 -17.76 22.26 16.15
N ASN A 162 -16.88 21.27 16.20
CA ASN A 162 -16.21 20.73 15.02
C ASN A 162 -17.20 20.13 14.01
N TRP A 163 -18.24 19.44 14.48
CA TRP A 163 -19.31 18.88 13.64
C TRP A 163 -20.16 19.95 12.96
N LYS A 164 -20.49 21.03 13.69
CA LYS A 164 -21.18 22.20 13.10
C LYS A 164 -20.33 22.87 12.04
N ALA A 165 -19.03 23.02 12.28
CA ALA A 165 -18.06 23.55 11.32
C ALA A 165 -17.88 22.64 10.09
N LEU A 166 -17.90 21.32 10.29
CA LEU A 166 -17.81 20.34 9.20
C LEU A 166 -19.05 20.38 8.29
N LYS A 167 -20.25 20.47 8.88
CA LYS A 167 -21.52 20.54 8.12
C LYS A 167 -21.71 21.86 7.39
N HIS A 168 -21.38 22.98 8.03
CA HIS A 168 -21.48 24.31 7.43
C HIS A 168 -20.20 24.68 6.69
N GLY A 169 -19.56 23.69 6.03
CA GLY A 169 -18.26 23.77 5.37
C GLY A 169 -17.96 25.20 4.96
N GLY A 170 -17.01 25.80 5.68
CA GLY A 170 -16.93 27.24 5.93
C GLY A 170 -17.39 28.07 4.74
N SER A 171 -18.27 29.06 5.04
CA SER A 171 -18.80 30.05 4.10
C SER A 171 -17.86 30.19 2.92
N ALA A 172 -18.33 29.78 1.74
CA ALA A 172 -17.59 29.91 0.50
C ALA A 172 -17.39 31.41 0.21
N GLU A 173 -16.45 32.06 0.91
CA GLU A 173 -15.96 33.41 0.64
C GLU A 173 -15.10 33.45 -0.64
N GLY A 174 -15.50 32.68 -1.65
CA GLY A 174 -14.82 32.63 -2.92
C GLY A 174 -15.59 31.74 -3.87
N GLY A 175 -16.70 32.25 -4.42
CA GLY A 175 -17.41 31.61 -5.54
C GLY A 175 -16.49 31.19 -6.70
N ILE A 176 -15.32 31.84 -6.80
CA ILE A 176 -14.23 31.58 -7.75
C ILE A 176 -13.72 30.13 -7.71
N PHE A 177 -13.75 29.44 -6.55
CA PHE A 177 -13.15 28.10 -6.41
C PHE A 177 -14.16 26.94 -6.32
N LYS A 178 -15.44 27.17 -6.62
CA LYS A 178 -16.46 26.10 -6.58
C LYS A 178 -16.14 24.94 -7.52
N CYS A 179 -15.60 25.22 -8.71
CA CYS A 179 -15.16 24.19 -9.66
C CYS A 179 -13.99 23.35 -9.10
N PHE A 180 -13.01 23.98 -8.44
CA PHE A 180 -11.92 23.28 -7.75
C PHE A 180 -12.42 22.36 -6.63
N GLN A 181 -13.50 22.75 -5.95
CA GLN A 181 -14.10 21.91 -4.92
C GLN A 181 -14.75 20.64 -5.52
N ALA A 182 -15.42 20.77 -6.67
CA ALA A 182 -15.96 19.62 -7.40
C ALA A 182 -14.82 18.70 -7.91
N LEU A 183 -13.76 19.27 -8.49
CA LEU A 183 -12.62 18.50 -8.98
C LEU A 183 -11.89 17.76 -7.85
N ARG A 184 -11.77 18.38 -6.66
CA ARG A 184 -11.28 17.71 -5.45
C ARG A 184 -12.17 16.55 -5.02
N PHE A 185 -13.49 16.69 -5.06
CA PHE A 185 -14.40 15.61 -4.72
C PHE A 185 -14.20 14.41 -5.64
N TYR A 186 -14.22 14.62 -6.97
CA TYR A 186 -14.02 13.52 -7.93
C TYR A 186 -12.65 12.86 -7.79
N THR A 187 -11.58 13.65 -7.63
CA THR A 187 -10.23 13.09 -7.43
C THR A 187 -10.11 12.31 -6.13
N MET A 188 -10.76 12.71 -5.04
CA MET A 188 -10.78 11.91 -3.80
C MET A 188 -11.53 10.58 -3.99
N VAL A 189 -12.65 10.57 -4.69
CA VAL A 189 -13.40 9.33 -4.99
C VAL A 189 -12.55 8.38 -5.85
N MET A 190 -11.87 8.90 -6.87
CA MET A 190 -10.97 8.10 -7.70
C MET A 190 -9.78 7.55 -6.91
N ILE A 191 -9.18 8.36 -6.02
CA ILE A 191 -8.10 7.91 -5.14
C ILE A 191 -8.60 6.81 -4.21
N LEU A 192 -9.78 6.94 -3.62
CA LEU A 192 -10.36 5.89 -2.77
C LEU A 192 -10.56 4.59 -3.56
N GLY A 193 -11.15 4.68 -4.76
CA GLY A 193 -11.31 3.54 -5.65
C GLY A 193 -9.99 2.86 -6.00
N LEU A 194 -8.95 3.65 -6.32
CA LEU A 194 -7.60 3.16 -6.55
C LEU A 194 -7.06 2.35 -5.35
N HIS A 195 -7.20 2.87 -4.13
CA HIS A 195 -6.69 2.19 -2.94
C HIS A 195 -7.39 0.86 -2.72
N SER A 196 -8.71 0.82 -2.91
CA SER A 196 -9.47 -0.43 -2.84
C SER A 196 -8.99 -1.44 -3.90
N MET A 197 -8.68 -1.00 -5.12
CA MET A 197 -8.19 -1.88 -6.18
C MET A 197 -6.78 -2.42 -5.91
N ILE A 198 -5.90 -1.62 -5.29
CA ILE A 198 -4.56 -2.08 -4.88
C ILE A 198 -4.69 -3.27 -3.92
N PHE A 199 -5.61 -3.24 -2.96
CA PHE A 199 -5.85 -4.37 -2.07
C PHE A 199 -6.35 -5.62 -2.78
N ILE A 200 -7.18 -5.46 -3.82
CA ILE A 200 -7.64 -6.59 -4.65
C ILE A 200 -6.47 -7.21 -5.41
N GLY A 201 -5.55 -6.40 -5.94
CA GLY A 201 -4.37 -6.89 -6.66
C GLY A 201 -3.32 -7.58 -5.79
N TYR A 202 -3.21 -7.21 -4.50
CA TYR A 202 -2.34 -7.88 -3.53
C TYR A 202 -2.97 -9.10 -2.85
N GLY A 203 -4.30 -9.23 -2.93
CA GLY A 203 -5.04 -10.35 -2.34
C GLY A 203 -4.97 -11.62 -3.20
N TYR A 204 -5.42 -12.73 -2.63
CA TYR A 204 -5.61 -13.97 -3.38
C TYR A 204 -6.90 -13.88 -4.20
N THR A 205 -6.78 -13.93 -5.52
CA THR A 205 -7.91 -13.68 -6.43
C THR A 205 -8.43 -15.00 -6.99
N ALA A 206 -9.71 -15.30 -6.72
CA ALA A 206 -10.36 -16.49 -7.29
C ALA A 206 -10.50 -16.40 -8.82
N ASN A 207 -10.76 -15.19 -9.35
CA ASN A 207 -10.97 -14.93 -10.77
C ASN A 207 -9.92 -13.92 -11.29
N PRO A 208 -8.71 -14.36 -11.64
CA PRO A 208 -7.66 -13.48 -12.18
C PRO A 208 -8.08 -12.81 -13.49
N GLU A 209 -8.82 -13.52 -14.35
CA GLU A 209 -9.31 -13.02 -15.65
C GLU A 209 -10.12 -11.72 -15.52
N PHE A 210 -10.88 -11.55 -14.44
CA PHE A 210 -11.63 -10.31 -14.21
C PHE A 210 -10.70 -9.10 -14.05
N ILE A 211 -9.56 -9.28 -13.40
CA ILE A 211 -8.56 -8.22 -13.19
C ILE A 211 -7.80 -7.96 -14.50
N GLU A 212 -7.40 -9.01 -15.20
CA GLU A 212 -6.70 -8.90 -16.49
C GLU A 212 -7.57 -8.17 -17.53
N ASN A 213 -8.85 -8.52 -17.64
CA ASN A 213 -9.82 -7.84 -18.53
C ASN A 213 -10.16 -6.42 -18.06
N SER A 214 -9.92 -6.08 -16.79
CA SER A 214 -10.17 -4.73 -16.30
C SER A 214 -9.20 -3.69 -16.89
N TYR A 215 -8.11 -4.10 -17.51
CA TYR A 215 -7.24 -3.21 -18.28
C TYR A 215 -7.85 -2.77 -19.62
N ASP A 216 -8.86 -3.48 -20.13
CA ASP A 216 -9.48 -3.16 -21.42
C ASP A 216 -10.54 -2.05 -21.29
N ASP A 217 -11.14 -1.91 -20.10
CA ASP A 217 -12.11 -0.85 -19.81
C ASP A 217 -11.41 0.49 -19.49
N PHE A 218 -11.72 1.55 -20.23
CA PHE A 218 -11.09 2.87 -20.06
C PHE A 218 -11.10 3.39 -18.60
N PHE A 219 -12.24 3.34 -17.91
CA PHE A 219 -12.35 3.85 -16.55
C PHE A 219 -11.56 3.01 -15.53
N LYS A 220 -11.51 1.70 -15.72
CA LYS A 220 -10.76 0.79 -14.84
C LYS A 220 -9.27 0.92 -15.12
N ALA A 221 -8.87 0.96 -16.40
CA ALA A 221 -7.50 1.25 -16.82
C ALA A 221 -6.99 2.59 -16.28
N LEU A 222 -7.83 3.63 -16.27
CA LEU A 222 -7.50 4.92 -15.66
C LEU A 222 -7.27 4.80 -14.14
N LEU A 223 -8.08 3.99 -13.44
CA LEU A 223 -7.89 3.73 -12.01
C LEU A 223 -6.62 2.92 -11.74
N PHE A 224 -6.29 1.92 -12.56
CA PHE A 224 -5.00 1.20 -12.46
C PHE A 224 -3.80 2.12 -12.72
N ASN A 225 -3.97 3.16 -13.53
CA ASN A 225 -2.97 4.21 -13.76
C ASN A 225 -3.00 5.30 -12.66
N ALA A 226 -2.79 4.85 -11.41
CA ALA A 226 -2.71 5.66 -10.19
C ALA A 226 -1.95 6.99 -10.33
N ARG A 227 -0.86 6.97 -11.10
CA ARG A 227 0.08 8.09 -11.27
C ARG A 227 -0.61 9.33 -11.84
N VAL A 228 -1.51 9.15 -12.81
CA VAL A 228 -2.21 10.26 -13.48
C VAL A 228 -3.13 10.98 -12.50
N ILE A 229 -3.90 10.23 -11.72
CA ILE A 229 -4.86 10.77 -10.74
C ILE A 229 -4.11 11.54 -9.66
N VAL A 230 -3.03 10.97 -9.15
CA VAL A 230 -2.18 11.58 -8.12
C VAL A 230 -1.53 12.88 -8.64
N GLN A 231 -1.12 12.92 -9.91
CA GLN A 231 -0.56 14.13 -10.54
C GLN A 231 -1.58 15.27 -10.62
N ILE A 232 -2.84 14.98 -10.98
CA ILE A 232 -3.91 15.98 -11.00
C ILE A 232 -4.12 16.57 -9.59
N PHE A 233 -4.14 15.72 -8.57
CA PHE A 233 -4.25 16.17 -7.18
C PHE A 233 -3.08 17.08 -6.77
N PHE A 234 -1.85 16.75 -7.18
CA PHE A 234 -0.67 17.58 -6.90
C PHE A 234 -0.70 18.92 -7.60
N VAL A 235 -1.06 18.97 -8.89
CA VAL A 235 -1.16 20.23 -9.64
C VAL A 235 -2.19 21.15 -8.99
N MET A 236 -3.35 20.62 -8.59
CA MET A 236 -4.35 21.39 -7.84
C MET A 236 -3.83 21.90 -6.49
N GLY A 237 -3.13 21.04 -5.74
CA GLY A 237 -2.53 21.41 -4.46
C GLY A 237 -1.47 22.52 -4.60
N GLY A 238 -0.62 22.41 -5.63
CA GLY A 238 0.41 23.39 -5.95
C GLY A 238 -0.19 24.74 -6.36
N PHE A 239 -1.19 24.74 -7.23
CA PHE A 239 -1.89 25.96 -7.65
C PHE A 239 -2.50 26.72 -6.47
N LEU A 240 -3.17 26.02 -5.56
CA LEU A 240 -3.80 26.66 -4.40
C LEU A 240 -2.79 27.15 -3.36
N MET A 241 -1.64 26.47 -3.23
CA MET A 241 -0.53 26.96 -2.43
C MET A 241 0.03 28.26 -3.03
N ALA A 242 0.30 28.27 -4.34
CA ALA A 242 0.81 29.45 -5.05
C ALA A 242 -0.15 30.64 -4.93
N TYR A 243 -1.46 30.42 -5.12
CA TYR A 243 -2.48 31.44 -4.94
C TYR A 243 -2.49 32.03 -3.52
N LYS A 244 -2.43 31.17 -2.49
CA LYS A 244 -2.38 31.64 -1.10
C LYS A 244 -1.10 32.42 -0.77
N MET A 245 0.03 32.02 -1.35
CA MET A 245 1.30 32.76 -1.20
C MET A 245 1.22 34.13 -1.88
N LEU A 246 0.60 34.22 -3.06
CA LEU A 246 0.44 35.48 -3.79
C LEU A 246 -0.46 36.46 -3.02
N VAL A 247 -1.60 36.00 -2.49
CA VAL A 247 -2.49 36.82 -1.66
C VAL A 247 -1.80 37.25 -0.35
N TYR A 248 -0.99 36.38 0.25
CA TYR A 248 -0.23 36.74 1.45
C TYR A 248 0.81 37.83 1.17
N ALA A 249 1.42 37.80 -0.01
CA ALA A 249 2.39 38.78 -0.48
C ALA A 249 1.85 40.21 -0.61
N GLU A 250 0.56 40.35 -0.91
CA GLU A 250 -0.09 41.67 -1.05
C GLU A 250 -0.15 42.43 0.29
N SER A 251 -0.12 41.72 1.41
CA SER A 251 -0.28 42.29 2.76
C SER A 251 0.97 42.21 3.63
N HIS A 252 1.97 41.42 3.24
CA HIS A 252 3.17 41.18 4.03
C HIS A 252 4.44 41.23 3.17
N PRO A 253 5.53 41.86 3.63
CA PRO A 253 6.79 41.85 2.90
C PRO A 253 7.34 40.42 2.79
N PHE A 254 7.60 39.98 1.56
CA PHE A 254 8.22 38.68 1.30
C PHE A 254 9.62 38.62 1.93
N THR A 255 9.72 37.92 3.06
CA THR A 255 10.99 37.62 3.72
C THR A 255 11.38 36.17 3.41
N LEU A 256 12.65 35.85 3.16
CA LEU A 256 13.11 34.46 2.94
C LEU A 256 12.73 33.48 4.07
N LYS A 257 12.33 33.98 5.24
CA LYS A 257 11.82 33.21 6.38
C LYS A 257 10.35 32.76 6.23
N THR A 258 9.56 33.32 5.32
CA THR A 258 8.14 32.97 5.15
C THR A 258 7.94 31.59 4.52
N VAL A 259 8.82 31.20 3.60
CA VAL A 259 8.80 29.90 2.92
C VAL A 259 9.03 28.72 3.90
N PRO A 260 10.11 28.69 4.71
CA PRO A 260 10.29 27.61 5.69
C PRO A 260 9.20 27.61 6.76
N MET A 261 8.70 28.79 7.18
CA MET A 261 7.58 28.87 8.14
C MET A 261 6.30 28.25 7.55
N ALA A 262 6.00 28.50 6.27
CA ALA A 262 4.87 27.89 5.59
C ALA A 262 5.00 26.36 5.48
N LEU A 263 6.22 25.87 5.24
CA LEU A 263 6.50 24.43 5.17
C LEU A 263 6.33 23.75 6.53
N VAL A 264 6.84 24.35 7.60
CA VAL A 264 6.66 23.85 8.98
C VAL A 264 5.18 23.84 9.37
N ASN A 265 4.43 24.90 9.06
CA ASN A 265 3.01 24.94 9.36
C ASN A 265 2.22 23.87 8.59
N ARG A 266 2.61 23.60 7.34
CA ARG A 266 2.04 22.49 6.55
C ARG A 266 2.37 21.13 7.15
N TRP A 267 3.61 20.95 7.61
CA TRP A 267 4.06 19.73 8.29
C TRP A 267 3.28 19.50 9.59
N LEU A 268 3.20 20.50 10.47
CA LEU A 268 2.44 20.45 11.72
C LEU A 268 0.95 20.18 11.52
N ARG A 269 0.38 20.61 10.39
CA ARG A 269 -1.03 20.34 10.06
C ARG A 269 -1.27 18.89 9.63
N LEU A 270 -0.36 18.30 8.86
CA LEU A 270 -0.57 16.98 8.24
C LEU A 270 -0.06 15.83 9.10
N MET A 271 1.05 16.04 9.81
CA MET A 271 1.72 14.99 10.56
C MET A 271 0.89 14.35 11.67
N PRO A 272 0.11 15.08 12.48
CA PRO A 272 -0.63 14.46 13.59
C PRO A 272 -1.58 13.35 13.11
N ALA A 273 -2.31 13.59 12.02
CA ALA A 273 -3.22 12.58 11.46
C ALA A 273 -2.46 11.36 10.90
N VAL A 274 -1.31 11.59 10.24
CA VAL A 274 -0.49 10.53 9.65
C VAL A 274 0.12 9.65 10.74
N LEU A 275 0.64 10.27 11.81
CA LEU A 275 1.22 9.56 12.95
C LEU A 275 0.18 8.70 13.66
N VAL A 276 -1.06 9.18 13.80
CA VAL A 276 -2.16 8.39 14.37
C VAL A 276 -2.48 7.18 13.48
N VAL A 277 -2.61 7.37 12.17
CA VAL A 277 -2.90 6.26 11.24
C VAL A 277 -1.76 5.24 11.20
N MET A 278 -0.50 5.71 11.14
CA MET A 278 0.68 4.85 11.20
C MET A 278 0.74 4.09 12.53
N GLY A 279 0.51 4.78 13.65
CA GLY A 279 0.44 4.19 14.98
C GLY A 279 -0.62 3.10 15.07
N LEU A 280 -1.81 3.33 14.53
CA LEU A 280 -2.88 2.31 14.47
C LEU A 280 -2.48 1.11 13.61
N ALA A 281 -1.93 1.34 12.42
CA ALA A 281 -1.53 0.29 11.49
C ALA A 281 -0.42 -0.63 12.05
N MET A 282 0.52 -0.08 12.81
CA MET A 282 1.63 -0.85 13.40
C MET A 282 1.27 -1.55 14.72
N THR A 283 0.13 -1.21 15.33
CA THR A 283 -0.28 -1.71 16.66
C THR A 283 -1.61 -2.45 16.61
N TRP A 284 -2.73 -1.73 16.63
CA TRP A 284 -4.06 -2.27 16.84
C TRP A 284 -4.65 -2.99 15.63
N VAL A 285 -4.40 -2.49 14.41
CA VAL A 285 -4.99 -3.06 13.20
C VAL A 285 -4.66 -4.55 13.05
N PRO A 286 -3.40 -5.03 13.21
CA PRO A 286 -3.09 -6.45 13.20
C PRO A 286 -3.91 -7.34 14.14
N HIS A 287 -4.41 -6.80 15.26
CA HIS A 287 -5.22 -7.55 16.24
C HIS A 287 -6.73 -7.54 15.95
N MET A 288 -7.20 -6.70 15.02
CA MET A 288 -8.63 -6.57 14.71
C MET A 288 -9.19 -7.72 13.87
N GLY A 289 -8.34 -8.55 13.28
CA GLY A 289 -8.74 -9.63 12.40
C GLY A 289 -7.70 -10.75 12.36
N SER A 290 -8.13 -11.88 11.82
CA SER A 290 -7.32 -13.06 11.57
C SER A 290 -7.70 -13.63 10.21
N GLY A 291 -6.72 -14.16 9.47
CA GLY A 291 -6.98 -14.82 8.20
C GLY A 291 -5.79 -14.76 7.25
N PRO A 292 -5.77 -15.58 6.20
CA PRO A 292 -4.62 -15.70 5.31
C PRO A 292 -4.35 -14.40 4.53
N MET A 293 -5.42 -13.70 4.15
CA MET A 293 -5.32 -12.39 3.49
C MET A 293 -4.92 -11.28 4.48
N TRP A 294 -5.37 -11.36 5.73
CA TRP A 294 -5.01 -10.40 6.78
C TRP A 294 -3.50 -10.45 7.04
N ASP A 295 -2.94 -11.65 7.09
CA ASP A 295 -1.51 -11.87 7.32
C ASP A 295 -0.67 -11.41 6.12
N ALA A 296 -1.10 -11.72 4.90
CA ALA A 296 -0.41 -11.33 3.67
C ALA A 296 -0.34 -9.80 3.47
N VAL A 297 -1.36 -9.07 3.94
CA VAL A 297 -1.50 -7.63 3.74
C VAL A 297 -1.13 -6.86 5.01
N VAL A 298 -1.91 -7.02 6.08
CA VAL A 298 -1.84 -6.19 7.30
C VAL A 298 -0.61 -6.51 8.14
N LYS A 299 -0.27 -7.78 8.34
CA LYS A 299 0.92 -8.14 9.14
C LYS A 299 2.21 -7.75 8.42
N ARG A 300 2.27 -8.00 7.10
CA ARG A 300 3.37 -7.50 6.27
C ARG A 300 3.53 -5.98 6.38
N GLU A 301 2.44 -5.24 6.32
CA GLU A 301 2.45 -3.78 6.48
C GLU A 301 2.96 -3.35 7.87
N ARG A 302 2.50 -4.02 8.94
CA ARG A 302 2.98 -3.80 10.31
C ARG A 302 4.50 -3.95 10.41
N ASP A 303 5.04 -5.06 9.91
CA ASP A 303 6.47 -5.38 10.06
C ASP A 303 7.33 -4.39 9.27
N MET A 304 6.93 -4.06 8.03
CA MET A 304 7.60 -3.02 7.25
C MET A 304 7.52 -1.65 7.93
N CYS A 305 6.38 -1.31 8.52
CA CYS A 305 6.25 -0.06 9.28
C CYS A 305 7.09 -0.03 10.54
N ARG A 306 7.21 -1.12 11.28
CA ARG A 306 8.07 -1.17 12.47
C ARG A 306 9.55 -0.99 12.14
N MET A 307 9.99 -1.48 10.98
CA MET A 307 11.36 -1.28 10.50
C MET A 307 11.59 0.13 9.92
N ASN A 308 10.60 0.65 9.17
CA ASN A 308 10.80 1.81 8.30
C ASN A 308 9.89 3.02 8.60
N TRP A 309 9.32 3.12 9.81
CA TRP A 309 8.42 4.21 10.22
C TRP A 309 9.01 5.62 9.97
N TRP A 310 10.32 5.76 10.15
CA TRP A 310 11.04 7.02 10.00
C TRP A 310 10.92 7.60 8.58
N GLN A 311 10.78 6.75 7.56
CA GLN A 311 10.65 7.16 6.16
C GLN A 311 9.38 7.98 5.95
N LEU A 312 8.29 7.61 6.63
CA LEU A 312 7.02 8.34 6.57
C LEU A 312 7.06 9.64 7.39
N VAL A 313 7.81 9.66 8.50
CA VAL A 313 7.96 10.84 9.37
C VAL A 313 8.78 11.95 8.71
N ILE A 314 9.88 11.57 8.05
CA ILE A 314 10.74 12.49 7.29
C ILE A 314 10.11 12.83 5.93
N LEU A 315 9.00 12.18 5.57
CA LEU A 315 8.27 12.36 4.31
C LEU A 315 9.16 12.10 3.09
N SER A 316 10.06 11.12 3.23
CA SER A 316 11.02 10.69 2.20
C SER A 316 10.78 9.25 1.72
N PRO A 317 9.53 8.86 1.38
CA PRO A 317 9.26 7.50 0.88
C PRO A 317 9.87 7.27 -0.50
N ASN A 318 10.33 8.34 -1.18
CA ASN A 318 10.84 8.27 -2.54
C ASN A 318 12.24 7.65 -2.68
N LEU A 319 12.98 7.49 -1.58
CA LEU A 319 14.33 6.91 -1.62
C LEU A 319 14.31 5.37 -1.68
N PHE A 320 13.15 4.75 -1.43
CA PHE A 320 13.06 3.31 -1.21
C PHE A 320 12.13 2.62 -2.22
N PRO A 321 12.39 1.32 -2.52
CA PRO A 321 11.46 0.50 -3.30
C PRO A 321 10.10 0.40 -2.60
N PHE A 322 9.04 0.18 -3.39
CA PHE A 322 7.66 0.09 -2.88
C PHE A 322 7.49 -0.99 -1.81
N GLU A 323 8.24 -2.09 -1.90
CA GLU A 323 8.10 -3.25 -1.02
C GLU A 323 8.57 -3.03 0.41
N HIS A 324 9.49 -2.08 0.60
CA HIS A 324 10.02 -1.75 1.92
C HIS A 324 9.33 -0.54 2.53
N LEU A 325 8.28 -0.04 1.89
CA LEU A 325 7.63 1.19 2.30
C LEU A 325 6.62 0.95 3.44
N CYS A 326 6.71 1.76 4.49
CA CYS A 326 5.68 1.84 5.51
C CYS A 326 4.43 2.55 4.96
N LEU A 327 3.26 1.91 5.08
CA LEU A 327 1.98 2.35 4.53
C LEU A 327 2.07 2.63 3.01
N PRO A 328 1.95 1.61 2.15
CA PRO A 328 2.05 1.79 0.71
C PRO A 328 1.05 2.81 0.13
N GLN A 329 -0.11 2.99 0.76
CA GLN A 329 -1.08 4.04 0.49
C GLN A 329 -0.51 5.46 0.62
N ALA A 330 0.44 5.67 1.54
CA ALA A 330 1.13 6.94 1.70
C ALA A 330 2.15 7.19 0.57
N CYS A 331 2.50 6.18 -0.25
CA CYS A 331 3.37 6.32 -1.41
C CYS A 331 2.83 7.33 -2.43
N ALA A 332 1.51 7.49 -2.55
CA ALA A 332 0.92 8.54 -3.39
C ALA A 332 1.35 9.96 -2.99
N ARG A 333 1.92 10.15 -1.79
CA ARG A 333 2.55 11.39 -1.34
C ARG A 333 3.96 11.60 -1.91
N LYS A 334 4.50 10.64 -2.68
CA LYS A 334 5.87 10.55 -3.26
C LYS A 334 6.44 11.84 -3.84
N LEU A 335 5.60 12.72 -4.37
CA LEU A 335 6.04 13.89 -5.14
C LEU A 335 5.69 15.25 -4.52
N GLY A 336 4.96 15.28 -3.40
CA GLY A 336 4.36 16.52 -2.90
C GLY A 336 5.25 17.43 -2.05
N TRP A 337 6.43 16.94 -1.62
CA TRP A 337 7.30 17.63 -0.66
C TRP A 337 8.60 18.16 -1.25
N LEU A 338 9.09 17.59 -2.35
CA LEU A 338 10.37 17.95 -2.96
C LEU A 338 10.26 18.64 -4.34
N SER A 339 9.08 19.13 -4.72
CA SER A 339 8.89 19.78 -6.01
C SER A 339 8.18 21.13 -5.90
N PRO A 340 8.89 22.22 -6.24
CA PRO A 340 8.77 22.74 -7.60
C PRO A 340 9.81 22.19 -8.59
N TRP A 341 10.78 21.39 -8.10
CA TRP A 341 12.00 21.01 -8.81
C TRP A 341 12.31 19.50 -8.81
N SER A 342 11.33 18.61 -8.92
CA SER A 342 11.65 17.18 -9.16
C SER A 342 10.83 16.62 -10.32
N LEU A 343 11.33 16.88 -11.53
CA LEU A 343 10.92 16.21 -12.77
C LEU A 343 11.63 14.85 -12.98
N ASP A 344 12.54 14.43 -12.09
CA ASP A 344 13.43 13.29 -12.37
C ASP A 344 12.92 11.90 -11.97
N CYS A 345 11.66 11.75 -11.51
CA CYS A 345 11.02 10.43 -11.45
C CYS A 345 10.32 10.02 -12.76
N LEU A 346 10.62 10.70 -13.87
CA LEU A 346 10.10 10.38 -15.20
C LEU A 346 10.83 9.21 -15.89
N LEU A 347 11.92 8.68 -15.31
CA LEU A 347 12.79 7.69 -15.96
C LEU A 347 13.11 6.47 -15.07
N LEU A 348 12.10 5.88 -14.43
CA LEU A 348 12.19 4.47 -14.07
C LEU A 348 11.36 3.67 -15.06
N PRO A 349 11.98 2.73 -15.81
CA PRO A 349 11.27 1.91 -16.78
C PRO A 349 10.20 1.09 -16.05
N GLN A 350 9.21 0.64 -16.81
CA GLN A 350 8.22 -0.36 -16.40
C GLN A 350 8.93 -1.68 -16.02
N GLY A 351 9.62 -1.70 -14.88
CA GLY A 351 10.07 -2.91 -14.21
C GLY A 351 8.92 -3.41 -13.35
N THR A 352 8.10 -4.25 -13.97
CA THR A 352 7.31 -5.34 -13.37
C THR A 352 7.28 -5.37 -11.83
N ALA A 353 6.09 -5.22 -11.27
CA ALA A 353 5.77 -5.57 -9.88
C ALA A 353 5.89 -7.09 -9.58
N GLU A 354 6.45 -7.86 -10.52
CA GLU A 354 6.53 -9.32 -10.52
C GLU A 354 7.98 -9.85 -10.45
N GLU A 355 9.00 -9.00 -10.66
CA GLU A 355 10.41 -9.44 -10.52
C GLU A 355 10.86 -9.58 -9.05
N MET A 356 10.03 -9.14 -8.10
CA MET A 356 10.41 -9.04 -6.69
C MET A 356 10.06 -10.27 -5.84
N GLY A 357 9.26 -11.21 -6.38
CA GLY A 357 9.05 -12.52 -5.77
C GLY A 357 10.16 -13.53 -6.04
N SER A 358 11.10 -13.24 -6.97
CA SER A 358 12.06 -14.23 -7.49
C SER A 358 13.52 -14.00 -7.08
N LYS A 359 13.86 -12.88 -6.43
CA LYS A 359 15.21 -12.64 -5.89
C LYS A 359 15.26 -12.93 -4.40
N ARG A 360 15.09 -14.21 -4.05
CA ARG A 360 15.47 -14.70 -2.72
C ARG A 360 16.17 -16.06 -2.80
N VAL A 361 17.08 -16.22 -3.77
CA VAL A 361 18.08 -17.29 -3.73
C VAL A 361 19.35 -16.75 -4.39
N ASN A 362 20.46 -16.81 -3.66
CA ASN A 362 21.84 -16.49 -4.06
C ASN A 362 22.25 -15.00 -4.16
N ALA A 363 23.01 -14.55 -3.17
CA ALA A 363 24.15 -13.66 -3.39
C ALA A 363 25.20 -13.89 -2.29
N HIS A 364 26.00 -14.94 -2.46
CA HIS A 364 27.40 -14.95 -2.03
C HIS A 364 28.14 -13.86 -2.81
N GLU A 365 29.14 -13.28 -2.16
CA GLU A 365 30.09 -12.28 -2.66
C GLU A 365 30.55 -12.52 -4.11
N THR A 366 30.56 -11.47 -4.93
CA THR A 366 31.65 -11.13 -5.89
C THR A 366 31.35 -9.83 -6.67
N PRO A 367 32.38 -9.13 -7.19
CA PRO A 367 32.39 -7.67 -7.32
C PRO A 367 31.95 -7.15 -8.70
N PHE A 368 31.46 -5.90 -8.70
CA PHE A 368 31.17 -5.08 -9.88
C PHE A 368 32.39 -4.91 -10.81
N PRO A 369 32.22 -5.02 -12.16
CA PRO A 369 33.12 -4.37 -13.11
C PRO A 369 32.61 -2.96 -13.44
N GLY A 370 33.54 -1.99 -13.47
CA GLY A 370 33.29 -0.57 -13.66
C GLY A 370 32.68 -0.20 -15.02
N PHE A 371 31.78 0.77 -15.00
CA PHE A 371 31.19 1.37 -16.20
C PHE A 371 32.01 2.58 -16.65
N ASN A 372 32.49 2.52 -17.89
CA ASN A 372 33.29 3.53 -18.57
C ASN A 372 32.37 4.64 -19.13
N SER A 373 32.62 5.89 -18.75
CA SER A 373 31.88 7.07 -19.21
C SER A 373 32.49 7.58 -20.50
N ASP A 374 31.92 7.27 -21.67
CA ASP A 374 32.18 8.01 -22.93
C ASP A 374 31.31 7.47 -24.08
N ARG A 375 30.00 7.72 -24.04
CA ARG A 375 29.20 7.57 -25.27
C ARG A 375 27.83 8.25 -25.35
N TRP A 376 27.59 9.41 -24.74
CA TRP A 376 26.36 10.16 -25.01
C TRP A 376 26.56 11.69 -25.01
N TRP A 377 27.44 12.18 -25.88
CA TRP A 377 27.40 13.58 -26.35
C TRP A 377 27.49 13.55 -27.87
N ASN A 378 26.37 13.77 -28.55
CA ASN A 378 26.30 14.37 -29.88
C ASN A 378 24.83 14.63 -30.27
N CYS A 379 24.37 15.85 -30.03
CA CYS A 379 23.23 16.46 -30.73
C CYS A 379 23.79 17.19 -31.97
N PRO A 380 23.20 17.05 -33.18
CA PRO A 380 23.54 17.93 -34.29
C PRO A 380 22.68 19.21 -34.22
N ASN A 381 23.35 20.35 -34.00
CA ASN A 381 22.85 21.68 -34.36
C ASN A 381 23.12 21.91 -35.85
N GLY A 382 22.14 22.44 -36.58
CA GLY A 382 22.32 22.78 -38.00
C GLY A 382 21.21 23.68 -38.55
N LEU A 383 21.23 24.96 -38.17
CA LEU A 383 20.63 26.05 -38.94
C LEU A 383 21.80 26.83 -39.56
N GLY A 384 21.90 26.80 -40.89
CA GLY A 384 22.91 27.52 -41.67
C GLY A 384 22.37 27.81 -43.06
N SER A 385 22.28 29.09 -43.38
CA SER A 385 21.67 29.72 -44.55
C SER A 385 22.48 29.65 -45.86
N SER A 386 21.77 29.90 -46.97
CA SER A 386 22.19 30.49 -48.28
C SER A 386 22.78 29.57 -49.37
N PRO A 387 22.88 30.02 -50.65
CA PRO A 387 21.89 30.69 -51.51
C PRO A 387 21.78 30.07 -52.93
N SER A 388 20.67 30.30 -53.63
CA SER A 388 20.58 30.49 -55.09
C SER A 388 19.15 30.83 -55.50
#